data_AF-A0A926L7B6-F1
#
_entry.id   AF-A0A926L7B6-F1
#
_cell.length_a   1.000
_cell.length_b   1.000
_cell.length_c   1.000
_cell.angle_alpha   90.00
_cell.angle_beta   90.00
_cell.angle_gamma   90.00
#
_symmetry.space_group_name_H-M   'P 1'
#
loop_
_entity.id
_entity.type
_entity.pdbx_description
1 polymer ?
#
loop_
_entity_poly.entity_id
_entity_poly.type
_entity_poly.pdbx_seq_one_letter_code
_entity_poly.pdbx_strand_id
1 'polypeptide(L)'
;ESFREIDRHRAAVAIYQKESKHLQTQPRFGHLADSQQKFEKAWLRTLERGVAAEVFRADLDVRLTYRFVRDTVWVAASWYRPGGRHGPEEIARQYLSMVLEGIALRASPRE
;
A
#
# COMPACT_ATOMS: atom_id res chain seq x y z
N GLU A 1 4.91 10.25 0.39
CA GLU A 1 4.22 10.71 -0.83
C GLU A 1 2.73 10.34 -0.85
N SER A 2 2.35 9.06 -0.76
CA SER A 2 0.94 8.62 -0.82
C SER A 2 -0.01 9.28 0.18
N PHE A 3 0.37 9.44 1.45
CA PHE A 3 -0.49 10.08 2.46
C PHE A 3 -0.63 11.59 2.28
N ARG A 4 0.37 12.26 1.71
CA ARG A 4 0.33 13.69 1.38
C ARG A 4 -0.58 13.96 0.18
N GLU A 5 -0.60 13.04 -0.78
CA GLU A 5 -1.53 13.08 -1.92
C GLU A 5 -2.97 12.72 -1.50
N ILE A 6 -3.14 11.80 -0.52
CA ILE A 6 -4.45 11.53 0.10
C ILE A 6 -5.00 12.76 0.81
N ASP A 7 -4.17 13.52 1.51
CA ASP A 7 -4.57 14.73 2.20
C ASP A 7 -4.95 15.86 1.21
N ARG A 8 -4.15 16.04 0.15
CA ARG A 8 -4.40 17.03 -0.93
C ARG A 8 -5.60 16.70 -1.80
N HIS A 9 -5.86 15.42 -2.08
CA HIS A 9 -6.92 14.98 -3.00
C HIS A 9 -7.98 14.13 -2.29
N ARG A 10 -8.32 14.51 -1.05
CA ARG A 10 -9.27 13.81 -0.15
C ARG A 10 -10.59 13.39 -0.81
N ALA A 11 -11.20 14.27 -1.60
CA ALA A 11 -12.47 14.00 -2.26
C ALA A 11 -12.30 12.94 -3.36
N ALA A 12 -11.21 13.02 -4.13
CA ALA A 12 -10.90 12.05 -5.16
C ALA A 12 -10.55 10.68 -4.57
N VAL A 13 -9.81 10.63 -3.46
CA VAL A 13 -9.50 9.38 -2.76
C VAL A 13 -10.75 8.77 -2.12
N ALA A 14 -11.61 9.57 -1.48
CA ALA A 14 -12.87 9.09 -0.90
C ALA A 14 -13.86 8.60 -1.96
N ILE A 15 -13.95 9.29 -3.11
CA ILE A 15 -14.76 8.88 -4.27
C ILE A 15 -14.18 7.60 -4.87
N TYR A 16 -12.86 7.51 -5.07
CA TYR A 16 -12.23 6.29 -5.54
C TYR A 16 -12.45 5.12 -4.56
N GLN A 17 -12.38 5.34 -3.24
CA GLN A 17 -12.63 4.29 -2.25
C GLN A 17 -14.07 3.78 -2.24
N LYS A 18 -15.06 4.69 -2.27
CA LYS A 18 -16.48 4.31 -2.21
C LYS A 18 -17.01 3.81 -3.54
N GLU A 19 -16.56 4.43 -4.63
CA GLU A 19 -17.19 4.27 -5.94
C GLU A 19 -16.33 3.48 -6.92
N SER A 20 -15.03 3.21 -6.68
CA SER A 20 -14.18 2.55 -7.70
C SER A 20 -14.71 1.21 -8.18
N LYS A 21 -15.25 0.36 -7.29
CA LYS A 21 -15.87 -0.92 -7.68
C LYS A 21 -17.09 -0.72 -8.59
N HIS A 22 -17.84 0.38 -8.42
CA HIS A 22 -19.01 0.71 -9.21
C HIS A 22 -18.67 1.50 -10.48
N LEU A 23 -17.61 2.30 -10.45
CA LEU A 23 -17.11 3.06 -11.60
C LEU A 23 -16.37 2.14 -12.58
N GLN A 24 -15.67 1.11 -12.10
CA GLN A 24 -14.96 0.13 -12.94
C GLN A 24 -15.88 -0.66 -13.89
N THR A 25 -17.19 -0.74 -13.62
CA THR A 25 -18.15 -1.41 -14.52
C THR A 25 -18.62 -0.51 -15.66
N GLN A 26 -18.28 0.79 -15.62
CA GLN A 26 -18.62 1.74 -16.68
C GLN A 26 -17.46 1.88 -17.68
N PRO A 27 -17.70 1.74 -19.00
CA PRO A 27 -16.65 1.77 -20.02
C PRO A 27 -15.75 3.00 -20.00
N ARG A 28 -16.27 4.17 -19.62
CA ARG A 28 -15.48 5.42 -19.55
C ARG A 28 -14.39 5.41 -18.46
N PHE A 29 -14.51 4.51 -17.48
CA PHE A 29 -13.60 4.40 -16.35
C PHE A 29 -12.69 3.17 -16.42
N GLY A 30 -12.61 2.49 -17.57
CA GLY A 30 -11.69 1.35 -17.78
C GLY A 30 -10.23 1.66 -17.44
N HIS A 31 -9.80 2.92 -17.61
CA HIS A 31 -8.47 3.40 -17.23
C HIS A 31 -8.15 3.24 -15.73
N LEU A 32 -9.16 3.17 -14.85
CA LEU A 32 -8.97 2.91 -13.43
C LEU A 32 -8.56 1.46 -13.18
N ALA A 33 -9.11 0.50 -13.93
CA ALA A 33 -8.73 -0.90 -13.85
C ALA A 33 -7.30 -1.11 -14.38
N ASP A 34 -6.95 -0.47 -15.49
CA ASP A 34 -5.59 -0.50 -16.05
C ASP A 34 -4.56 0.06 -15.08
N SER A 35 -4.90 1.15 -14.38
CA SER A 35 -4.03 1.77 -13.39
C SER A 35 -3.82 0.86 -12.17
N GLN A 36 -4.87 0.16 -11.71
CA GLN A 36 -4.72 -0.84 -10.65
C GLN A 36 -3.80 -1.99 -11.07
N GLN A 37 -3.96 -2.54 -12.28
CA GLN A 37 -3.09 -3.61 -12.77
C GLN A 37 -1.64 -3.17 -12.91
N LYS A 38 -1.38 -1.95 -13.37
CA LYS A 38 -0.02 -1.39 -13.46
C LYS A 38 0.60 -1.24 -12.06
N PHE A 39 -0.17 -0.77 -11.10
CA PHE A 39 0.29 -0.61 -9.72
C PHE A 39 0.59 -1.97 -9.08
N GLU A 40 -0.30 -2.95 -9.22
CA GLU A 40 -0.08 -4.32 -8.76
C GLU A 40 1.20 -4.91 -9.34
N LYS A 41 1.39 -4.82 -10.67
CA LYS A 41 2.61 -5.30 -11.34
C LYS A 41 3.88 -4.58 -10.85
N ALA A 42 3.80 -3.29 -10.54
CA ALA A 42 4.96 -2.55 -10.00
C ALA A 42 5.32 -3.02 -8.58
N TRP A 43 4.33 -3.26 -7.73
CA TRP A 43 4.54 -3.75 -6.37
C TRP A 43 5.07 -5.17 -6.33
N LEU A 44 4.46 -6.09 -7.08
CA LEU A 44 4.92 -7.48 -7.15
C LEU A 44 6.38 -7.54 -7.60
N ARG A 45 6.75 -6.82 -8.68
CA ARG A 45 8.14 -6.75 -9.14
C ARG A 45 9.09 -6.16 -8.10
N THR A 46 8.64 -5.21 -7.30
CA THR A 46 9.48 -4.59 -6.26
C THR A 46 9.75 -5.58 -5.12
N LEU A 47 8.72 -6.31 -4.69
CA LEU A 47 8.84 -7.36 -3.68
C LEU A 47 9.70 -8.52 -4.17
N GLU A 48 9.48 -9.00 -5.41
CA GLU A 48 10.30 -10.03 -6.06
C GLU A 48 11.78 -9.63 -6.13
N ARG A 49 12.07 -8.39 -6.55
CA ARG A 49 13.43 -7.87 -6.57
C ARG A 49 14.05 -7.80 -5.18
N GLY A 50 13.27 -7.46 -4.16
CA GLY A 50 13.76 -7.41 -2.78
C GLY A 50 14.07 -8.80 -2.20
N VAL A 51 13.28 -9.82 -2.57
CA VAL A 51 13.60 -11.22 -2.24
C VAL A 51 14.87 -11.67 -2.98
N ALA A 52 14.96 -11.39 -4.29
CA ALA A 52 16.13 -11.76 -5.09
C ALA A 52 17.43 -11.05 -4.67
N ALA A 53 17.32 -9.84 -4.13
CA ALA A 53 18.44 -9.07 -3.58
C ALA A 53 18.73 -9.40 -2.10
N GLU A 54 18.04 -10.39 -1.53
CA GLU A 54 18.19 -10.79 -0.13
C GLU A 54 18.00 -9.62 0.86
N VAL A 55 17.13 -8.67 0.53
CA VAL A 55 16.72 -7.61 1.49
C VAL A 55 15.38 -7.95 2.16
N PHE A 56 14.61 -8.86 1.56
CA PHE A 56 13.40 -9.44 2.14
C PHE A 56 13.56 -10.95 2.33
N ARG A 57 12.79 -11.52 3.27
CA ARG A 57 12.87 -12.95 3.58
C ARG A 57 12.52 -13.82 2.37
N ALA A 58 13.27 -14.91 2.18
CA ALA A 58 13.07 -15.84 1.06
C ALA A 58 11.78 -16.68 1.17
N ASP A 59 11.20 -16.79 2.37
CA ASP A 59 9.95 -17.52 2.62
C ASP A 59 8.68 -16.68 2.37
N LEU A 60 8.82 -15.46 1.83
CA LEU A 60 7.68 -14.59 1.55
C LEU A 60 6.87 -15.07 0.35
N ASP A 61 5.58 -15.31 0.58
CA ASP A 61 4.60 -15.30 -0.51
C ASP A 61 4.36 -13.84 -0.93
N VAL A 62 5.00 -13.45 -2.03
CA VAL A 62 4.94 -12.10 -2.61
C VAL A 62 3.50 -11.61 -2.83
N ARG A 63 2.59 -12.49 -3.27
CA ARG A 63 1.21 -12.11 -3.57
C ARG A 63 0.43 -11.85 -2.29
N LEU A 64 0.63 -12.68 -1.26
CA LEU A 64 0.04 -12.46 0.05
C LEU A 64 0.58 -11.19 0.72
N THR A 65 1.89 -10.95 0.63
CA THR A 65 2.51 -9.72 1.15
C THR A 65 1.96 -8.48 0.45
N TYR A 66 1.84 -8.49 -0.88
CA TYR A 66 1.21 -7.39 -1.61
C TYR A 66 -0.23 -7.13 -1.15
N ARG A 67 -1.06 -8.18 -1.01
CA ARG A 67 -2.44 -8.04 -0.50
C ARG A 67 -2.47 -7.42 0.88
N PHE A 68 -1.61 -7.87 1.79
CA PHE A 68 -1.50 -7.31 3.14
C PHE A 68 -1.14 -5.82 3.13
N VAL A 69 -0.11 -5.43 2.36
CA VAL A 69 0.31 -4.02 2.25
C VAL A 69 -0.79 -3.16 1.62
N ARG A 70 -1.44 -3.66 0.57
CA ARG A 70 -2.55 -2.95 -0.09
C ARG A 70 -3.72 -2.75 0.88
N ASP A 71 -4.13 -3.79 1.59
CA ASP A 71 -5.31 -3.76 2.44
C ASP A 71 -5.07 -2.89 3.68
N THR A 72 -3.86 -2.88 4.25
CA THR A 72 -3.50 -2.00 5.37
C THR A 72 -3.55 -0.52 4.99
N VAL A 73 -3.02 -0.14 3.82
CA VAL A 73 -3.11 1.23 3.30
C VAL A 73 -4.56 1.60 2.97
N TRP A 74 -5.31 0.68 2.37
CA TRP A 74 -6.72 0.91 2.01
C TRP A 74 -7.59 1.13 3.25
N VAL A 75 -7.40 0.33 4.30
CA VAL A 75 -8.08 0.51 5.59
C VAL A 75 -7.66 1.82 6.26
N ALA A 76 -6.36 2.17 6.27
CA ALA A 76 -5.87 3.43 6.84
C ALA A 76 -6.61 4.65 6.28
N ALA A 77 -6.80 4.67 4.98
CA ALA A 77 -7.45 5.77 4.29
C ALA A 77 -8.98 5.81 4.50
N SER A 78 -9.60 4.76 5.06
CA SER A 78 -11.04 4.74 5.40
C SER A 78 -11.38 5.40 6.75
N TRP A 79 -10.43 5.40 7.71
CA TRP A 79 -10.64 5.96 9.05
C TRP A 79 -9.84 7.25 9.32
N TYR A 80 -8.84 7.57 8.48
CA TYR A 80 -8.04 8.79 8.63
C TYR A 80 -8.91 10.05 8.63
N ARG A 81 -8.71 10.91 9.64
CA ARG A 81 -9.40 12.19 9.80
C ARG A 81 -8.36 13.32 9.92
N PRO A 82 -8.36 14.30 9.00
CA PRO A 82 -7.51 15.48 9.12
C PRO A 82 -7.78 16.22 10.43
N GLY A 83 -6.72 16.65 11.14
CA GLY A 83 -6.83 17.29 12.45
C GLY A 83 -6.97 16.32 13.63
N GLY A 84 -6.86 15.01 13.40
CA GLY A 84 -6.77 14.01 14.45
C GLY A 84 -5.42 14.01 15.19
N ARG A 85 -5.29 13.11 16.17
CA ARG A 85 -4.09 13.00 17.04
C ARG A 85 -2.79 12.74 16.28
N HIS A 86 -2.85 12.05 15.15
CA HIS A 86 -1.68 11.72 14.33
C HIS A 86 -1.82 12.33 12.94
N GLY A 87 -0.75 13.01 12.51
CA GLY A 87 -0.63 13.50 11.15
C GLY A 87 -0.50 12.35 10.14
N PRO A 88 -0.75 12.63 8.85
CA PRO A 88 -0.71 11.63 7.78
C PRO A 88 0.67 10.99 7.62
N GLU A 89 1.74 11.76 7.82
CA GLU A 89 3.12 11.29 7.74
C GLU A 89 3.51 10.38 8.91
N GLU A 90 2.97 10.66 10.10
CA GLU A 90 3.16 9.85 11.31
C GLU A 90 2.58 8.44 11.12
N ILE A 91 1.34 8.38 10.60
CA ILE A 91 0.64 7.13 10.30
C ILE A 91 1.38 6.34 9.22
N ALA A 92 1.81 7.01 8.15
CA ALA A 92 2.58 6.40 7.07
C ALA A 92 3.85 5.73 7.60
N ARG A 93 4.58 6.42 8.48
CA ARG A 93 5.85 5.97 9.05
C ARG A 93 5.63 4.74 9.93
N GLN A 94 4.64 4.77 10.82
CA GLN A 94 4.34 3.65 11.72
C GLN A 94 3.91 2.39 10.94
N TYR A 95 3.02 2.54 9.95
CA TYR A 95 2.60 1.42 9.11
C TYR A 95 3.77 0.82 8.33
N LEU A 96 4.61 1.68 7.75
CA LEU A 96 5.78 1.23 7.00
C LEU A 96 6.79 0.49 7.90
N SER A 97 7.07 1.01 9.09
CA SER A 97 7.94 0.34 10.07
C SER A 97 7.41 -1.05 10.44
N MET A 98 6.13 -1.17 10.79
CA MET A 98 5.52 -2.46 11.15
C MET A 98 5.59 -3.48 10.00
N VAL A 99 5.33 -3.05 8.77
CA VAL A 99 5.41 -3.93 7.58
C VAL A 99 6.87 -4.36 7.35
N LEU A 100 7.80 -3.39 7.32
CA LEU A 100 9.20 -3.65 7.01
C LEU A 100 9.85 -4.55 8.06
N GLU A 101 9.57 -4.34 9.34
CA GLU A 101 10.05 -5.22 10.42
C GLU A 101 9.57 -6.66 10.27
N GLY A 102 8.37 -6.88 9.69
CA GLY A 102 7.82 -8.21 9.44
C GLY A 102 8.36 -8.92 8.19
N ILE A 103 8.81 -8.18 7.18
CA ILE A 103 9.24 -8.74 5.89
C ILE A 103 10.74 -8.65 5.62
N ALA A 104 11.46 -7.78 6.34
CA ALA A 104 12.90 -7.67 6.24
C ALA A 104 13.59 -8.94 6.77
N LEU A 105 14.82 -9.17 6.32
CA LEU A 105 15.67 -10.19 6.94
C LEU A 105 15.84 -9.89 8.42
N ARG A 106 15.60 -10.90 9.26
CA ARG A 106 16.02 -10.82 10.66
C ARG A 106 17.54 -10.94 10.67
N ALA A 107 18.23 -9.91 11.15
CA ALA A 107 19.62 -10.07 11.53
C ALA A 107 19.67 -11.14 12.63
N SER A 108 20.41 -12.23 12.40
CA SER A 108 20.73 -13.17 13.47
C SER A 108 21.36 -12.36 14.63
N PRO A 109 20.96 -12.60 15.88
CA PRO A 109 21.68 -12.03 17.01
C PRO A 109 23.15 -12.40 16.83
N ARG A 110 24.05 -11.39 16.81
CA ARG A 110 25.47 -11.67 16.93
C ARG A 110 25.67 -12.20 18.35
N GLU A 111 26.01 -13.48 18.45
CA GLU A 111 26.56 -14.08 19.68
C GLU A 111 27.90 -13.43 20.05
#